data_AF-A0A537EMR1-F1
#
_entry.id   AF-A0A537EMR1-F1
#
_cell.length_a   1.000
_cell.length_b   1.000
_cell.length_c   1.000
_cell.angle_alpha   90.00
_cell.angle_beta   90.00
_cell.angle_gamma   90.00
#
_symmetry.space_group_name_H-M   'P 1'
#
loop_
_entity.id
_entity.type
_entity.pdbx_description
1 polymer ?
#
loop_
_entity_poly.entity_id
_entity_poly.type
_entity_poly.pdbx_seq_one_letter_code
_entity_poly.pdbx_strand_id
1 'polypeptide(L)'
;MRALVLLVVLFVSITGFLSVSTVHAASSAEIPTEGGTWTSSTITILIVPQLSAPWFKSSYTFDVNHAVSRWSQSITAYTDIYGSNYLRDLSFVTCVSGVNDTLCGSPDIQVRFIESFGSQSSGLGLTRYGVQNSVFQAPTITTLVAYDPSNTTQLSDIDMVNIASHEFGHALGLAHATASLTDDGTFELMFLSYGQAVGNPRNTLEAPSTLDLFALSYIYDWLATSSMLNGSGHPKTDLALPSGASYSSVYPYPEQLQMLQNSISQLKLEIIILAIVAALLLALVLVFAILLSRKKPAPPPPYSWGSVPSTPTV
;
A
#
# COMPACT_ATOMS: atom_id res chain seq x y z
N MET A 1 21.55 20.29 40.80
CA MET A 1 21.04 18.90 40.74
C MET A 1 19.80 18.74 39.86
N ARG A 2 18.72 19.53 40.01
CA ARG A 2 17.49 19.36 39.20
C ARG A 2 17.66 19.53 37.67
N ALA A 3 18.56 20.41 37.22
CA ALA A 3 18.85 20.60 35.79
C ALA A 3 19.68 19.46 35.16
N LEU A 4 20.48 18.74 35.96
CA LEU A 4 21.30 17.63 35.48
C LEU A 4 20.46 16.36 35.24
N VAL A 5 19.42 16.17 36.05
CA VAL A 5 18.49 15.03 35.93
C VAL A 5 17.64 15.12 34.66
N LEU A 6 17.23 16.33 34.26
CA LEU A 6 16.47 16.55 33.02
C LEU A 6 17.32 16.30 31.76
N LEU A 7 18.61 16.61 31.80
CA LEU A 7 19.53 16.38 30.68
C LEU A 7 19.82 14.88 30.48
N VAL A 8 19.92 14.11 31.57
CA VAL A 8 20.12 12.66 31.54
C VAL A 8 18.86 11.93 31.03
N VAL A 9 17.66 12.37 31.41
CA VAL A 9 16.40 11.83 30.87
C VAL A 9 16.27 12.10 29.37
N LEU A 10 16.70 13.28 28.90
CA LEU A 10 16.68 13.60 27.46
C LEU A 10 17.70 12.76 26.67
N PHE A 11 18.88 12.49 27.22
CA PHE A 11 19.91 11.67 26.58
C PHE A 11 19.54 10.18 26.54
N VAL A 12 18.93 9.64 27.59
CA VAL A 12 18.46 8.23 27.61
C VAL A 12 17.34 8.00 26.60
N SER A 13 16.47 9.00 26.37
CA SER A 13 15.42 8.94 25.33
C SER A 13 15.96 8.96 23.90
N ILE A 14 17.13 9.55 23.66
CA ILE A 14 17.74 9.64 22.32
C ILE A 14 18.59 8.40 22.01
N THR A 15 19.20 7.76 23.02
CA THR A 15 20.00 6.53 22.82
C THR A 15 19.19 5.23 22.77
N GLY A 16 17.88 5.28 23.09
CA GLY A 16 16.97 4.13 23.01
C GLY A 16 16.53 3.72 21.61
N PHE A 17 16.86 4.50 20.58
CA PHE A 17 16.52 4.22 19.17
C PHE A 17 17.66 3.54 18.38
N LEU A 18 18.58 2.85 19.07
CA LEU A 18 19.56 1.99 18.41
C LEU A 18 18.88 0.69 17.97
N SER A 19 18.52 0.67 16.69
CA SER A 19 18.44 -0.48 15.80
C SER A 19 17.94 -1.79 16.44
N VAL A 20 16.63 -1.95 16.52
CA VAL A 20 16.04 -3.28 16.55
C VAL A 20 16.34 -3.91 15.19
N SER A 21 17.38 -4.74 15.10
CA SER A 21 17.51 -5.70 14.02
C SER A 21 16.31 -6.62 14.10
N THR A 22 15.28 -6.36 13.29
CA THR A 22 14.15 -7.26 13.11
C THR A 22 14.67 -8.49 12.40
N VAL A 23 15.05 -9.50 13.20
CA VAL A 23 15.13 -10.87 12.72
C VAL A 23 13.71 -11.24 12.30
N HIS A 24 13.42 -11.09 11.01
CA HIS A 24 12.15 -11.53 10.46
C HIS A 24 12.13 -13.05 10.56
N ALA A 25 11.19 -13.58 11.34
CA ALA A 25 10.87 -15.00 11.25
C ALA A 25 10.48 -15.28 9.79
N ALA A 26 10.92 -16.42 9.23
CA ALA A 26 10.48 -16.82 7.90
C ALA A 26 8.94 -16.88 7.90
N SER A 27 8.30 -16.07 7.05
CA SER A 27 6.86 -16.10 6.87
C SER A 27 6.43 -17.51 6.46
N SER A 28 5.39 -18.04 7.11
CA SER A 28 4.74 -19.29 6.71
C SER A 28 3.69 -19.08 5.61
N ALA A 29 3.68 -17.91 4.98
CA ALA A 29 2.80 -17.61 3.87
C ALA A 29 3.18 -18.46 2.66
N GLU A 30 2.16 -18.97 2.00
CA GLU A 30 2.27 -19.77 0.79
C GLU A 30 1.32 -19.20 -0.25
N ILE A 31 1.68 -19.35 -1.53
CA ILE A 31 0.81 -19.06 -2.65
C ILE A 31 0.79 -20.25 -3.60
N PRO A 32 -0.37 -20.88 -3.82
CA PRO A 32 -0.54 -21.84 -4.91
C PRO A 32 -0.47 -21.14 -6.26
N THR A 33 0.03 -21.83 -7.28
CA THR A 33 -0.15 -21.42 -8.68
C THR A 33 -1.45 -22.00 -9.25
N GLU A 34 -1.99 -21.37 -10.30
CA GLU A 34 -3.14 -21.89 -11.04
C GLU A 34 -2.75 -23.06 -11.96
N GLY A 35 -1.46 -23.32 -12.10
CA GLY A 35 -0.91 -24.38 -12.94
C GLY A 35 -0.95 -24.07 -14.44
N GLY A 36 -1.21 -22.82 -14.83
CA GLY A 36 -1.15 -22.33 -16.21
C GLY A 36 -0.11 -21.23 -16.38
N THR A 37 0.46 -21.14 -17.58
CA THR A 37 1.33 -20.04 -18.04
C THR A 37 0.95 -19.64 -19.45
N TRP A 38 1.30 -18.42 -19.87
CA TRP A 38 1.18 -17.99 -21.27
C TRP A 38 2.36 -18.50 -22.10
N THR A 39 2.13 -18.73 -23.39
CA THR A 39 3.18 -19.27 -24.29
C THR A 39 4.04 -18.19 -24.93
N SER A 40 3.63 -16.93 -24.83
CA SER A 40 4.29 -15.77 -25.41
C SER A 40 4.73 -14.83 -24.30
N SER A 41 5.90 -14.20 -24.46
CA SER A 41 6.37 -13.16 -23.55
C SER A 41 5.52 -11.89 -23.63
N THR A 42 4.81 -11.68 -24.74
CA THR A 42 3.81 -10.63 -24.87
C THR A 42 2.42 -11.20 -24.61
N ILE A 43 1.73 -10.66 -23.61
CA ILE A 43 0.37 -11.01 -23.23
C ILE A 43 -0.55 -9.86 -23.63
N THR A 44 -1.61 -10.17 -24.36
CA THR A 44 -2.58 -9.22 -24.89
C THR A 44 -3.85 -9.18 -24.03
N ILE A 45 -4.29 -7.97 -23.68
CA ILE A 45 -5.42 -7.74 -22.78
C ILE A 45 -6.45 -6.86 -23.49
N LEU A 46 -7.67 -7.36 -23.69
CA LEU A 46 -8.78 -6.59 -24.23
C LEU A 46 -9.75 -6.18 -23.12
N ILE A 47 -9.86 -4.87 -22.88
CA ILE A 47 -10.84 -4.28 -21.98
C ILE A 47 -12.13 -3.98 -22.76
N VAL A 48 -13.26 -4.50 -22.29
CA VAL A 48 -14.58 -4.30 -22.91
C VAL A 48 -15.44 -3.41 -22.01
N PRO A 49 -15.42 -2.08 -22.21
CA PRO A 49 -16.17 -1.14 -21.40
C PRO A 49 -17.68 -1.24 -21.63
N GLN A 50 -18.46 -0.77 -20.66
CA GLN A 50 -19.92 -0.75 -20.71
C GLN A 50 -20.43 0.70 -20.81
N LEU A 51 -20.01 1.43 -21.85
CA LEU A 51 -20.20 2.88 -21.98
C LEU A 51 -21.66 3.35 -21.96
N SER A 52 -22.61 2.48 -22.35
CA SER A 52 -24.04 2.76 -22.32
C SER A 52 -24.72 2.37 -21.01
N ALA A 53 -24.02 1.70 -20.10
CA ALA A 53 -24.60 1.22 -18.85
C ALA A 53 -24.52 2.31 -17.77
N PRO A 54 -25.63 2.65 -17.08
CA PRO A 54 -25.66 3.73 -16.10
C PRO A 54 -24.82 3.45 -14.84
N TRP A 55 -24.56 2.18 -14.52
CA TRP A 55 -23.74 1.75 -13.39
C TRP A 55 -22.24 1.75 -13.68
N PHE A 56 -21.82 1.91 -14.93
CA PHE A 56 -20.43 1.86 -15.34
C PHE A 56 -19.77 3.24 -15.22
N LYS A 57 -18.67 3.32 -14.47
CA LYS A 57 -17.83 4.51 -14.42
C LYS A 57 -16.82 4.49 -15.57
N SER A 58 -16.74 5.57 -16.34
CA SER A 58 -15.79 5.68 -17.44
C SER A 58 -14.33 5.55 -16.99
N SER A 59 -14.01 5.93 -15.75
CA SER A 59 -12.69 5.76 -15.13
C SER A 59 -12.25 4.31 -15.04
N TYR A 60 -13.17 3.35 -14.92
CA TYR A 60 -12.82 1.93 -14.72
C TYR A 60 -11.94 1.35 -15.84
N THR A 61 -12.07 1.86 -17.07
CA THR A 61 -11.19 1.42 -18.16
C THR A 61 -9.73 1.85 -17.93
N PHE A 62 -9.55 3.07 -17.44
CA PHE A 62 -8.24 3.57 -17.04
C PHE A 62 -7.72 2.83 -15.81
N ASP A 63 -8.57 2.56 -14.83
CA ASP A 63 -8.20 1.87 -13.59
C ASP A 63 -7.68 0.45 -13.84
N VAL A 64 -8.31 -0.30 -14.76
CA VAL A 64 -7.83 -1.62 -15.19
C VAL A 64 -6.47 -1.52 -15.90
N ASN A 65 -6.31 -0.57 -16.83
CA ASN A 65 -5.03 -0.36 -17.50
C ASN A 65 -3.93 0.05 -16.51
N HIS A 66 -4.29 0.85 -15.50
CA HIS A 66 -3.40 1.25 -14.42
C HIS A 66 -2.98 0.01 -13.60
N ALA A 67 -3.91 -0.87 -13.22
CA ALA A 67 -3.61 -2.12 -12.53
C ALA A 67 -2.59 -2.99 -13.29
N VAL A 68 -2.80 -3.20 -14.59
CA VAL A 68 -1.87 -3.96 -15.46
C VAL A 68 -0.48 -3.29 -15.50
N SER A 69 -0.43 -1.96 -15.66
CA SER A 69 0.83 -1.23 -15.69
C SER A 69 1.61 -1.33 -14.37
N ARG A 70 0.90 -1.39 -13.23
CA ARG A 70 1.50 -1.52 -11.89
C ARG A 70 2.18 -2.88 -11.71
N TRP A 71 1.64 -3.96 -12.29
CA TRP A 71 2.33 -5.25 -12.30
C TRP A 71 3.69 -5.18 -13.02
N SER A 72 3.75 -4.59 -14.21
CA SER A 72 5.01 -4.42 -14.94
C SER A 72 6.05 -3.60 -14.15
N GLN A 73 5.60 -2.52 -13.49
CA GLN A 73 6.48 -1.70 -12.66
C GLN A 73 6.93 -2.41 -11.37
N SER A 74 6.05 -3.20 -10.76
CA SER A 74 6.36 -4.00 -9.57
C SER A 74 7.33 -5.13 -9.88
N ILE A 75 7.19 -5.79 -11.04
CA ILE A 75 8.18 -6.75 -11.57
C ILE A 75 9.55 -6.09 -11.70
N THR A 76 9.60 -4.86 -12.24
CA THR A 76 10.87 -4.12 -12.36
C THR A 76 11.50 -3.88 -10.97
N ALA A 77 10.72 -3.33 -10.04
CA ALA A 77 11.19 -3.05 -8.68
C ALA A 77 11.65 -4.32 -7.93
N TYR A 78 10.94 -5.44 -8.10
CA TYR A 78 11.32 -6.73 -7.52
C TYR A 78 12.63 -7.25 -8.12
N THR A 79 12.72 -7.26 -9.44
CA THR A 79 13.87 -7.85 -10.13
C THR A 79 15.16 -7.07 -9.91
N ASP A 80 15.07 -5.75 -9.67
CA ASP A 80 16.22 -4.91 -9.28
C ASP A 80 16.83 -5.33 -7.93
N ILE A 81 16.04 -5.95 -7.03
CA ILE A 81 16.46 -6.33 -5.68
C ILE A 81 16.76 -7.82 -5.58
N TYR A 82 15.90 -8.67 -6.16
CA TYR A 82 15.88 -10.11 -5.92
C TYR A 82 16.40 -10.95 -7.10
N GLY A 83 16.65 -10.36 -8.28
CA GLY A 83 17.11 -11.08 -9.47
C GLY A 83 15.96 -11.46 -10.41
N SER A 84 16.05 -12.61 -11.09
CA SER A 84 15.03 -13.07 -12.06
C SER A 84 14.73 -12.05 -13.17
N ASN A 85 15.77 -11.38 -13.68
CA ASN A 85 15.66 -10.30 -14.69
C ASN A 85 14.88 -10.70 -15.96
N TYR A 86 14.83 -12.00 -16.29
CA TYR A 86 14.02 -12.53 -17.40
C TYR A 86 12.52 -12.22 -17.26
N LEU A 87 12.02 -11.98 -16.04
CA LEU A 87 10.62 -11.57 -15.85
C LEU A 87 10.29 -10.24 -16.51
N ARG A 88 11.30 -9.40 -16.77
CA ARG A 88 11.11 -8.12 -17.49
C ARG A 88 10.79 -8.30 -18.96
N ASP A 89 11.00 -9.51 -19.50
CA ASP A 89 10.62 -9.83 -20.88
C ASP A 89 9.11 -10.04 -21.02
N LEU A 90 8.37 -10.15 -19.90
CA LEU A 90 6.91 -10.07 -19.90
C LEU A 90 6.45 -8.67 -20.28
N SER A 91 5.76 -8.59 -21.41
CA SER A 91 5.15 -7.37 -21.92
C SER A 91 3.64 -7.48 -21.92
N PHE A 92 2.96 -6.45 -21.45
CA PHE A 92 1.50 -6.38 -21.41
C PHE A 92 1.01 -5.36 -22.43
N VAL A 93 0.19 -5.81 -23.39
CA VAL A 93 -0.42 -4.94 -24.41
C VAL A 93 -1.90 -4.83 -24.12
N THR A 94 -2.33 -3.65 -23.68
CA THR A 94 -3.73 -3.38 -23.36
C THR A 94 -4.44 -2.67 -24.51
N CYS A 95 -5.59 -3.21 -24.92
CA CYS A 95 -6.50 -2.63 -25.89
C CYS A 95 -7.87 -2.41 -25.28
N VAL A 96 -8.64 -1.49 -25.86
CA VAL A 96 -10.00 -1.16 -25.46
C VAL A 96 -10.93 -1.40 -26.66
N SER A 97 -11.97 -2.20 -26.42
CA SER A 97 -13.02 -2.52 -27.41
C SER A 97 -13.63 -1.25 -28.01
N GLY A 98 -13.69 -1.18 -29.34
CA GLY A 98 -14.19 -0.02 -30.08
C GLY A 98 -13.25 1.18 -30.13
N VAL A 99 -12.03 1.10 -29.58
CA VAL A 99 -11.01 2.17 -29.65
C VAL A 99 -9.79 1.71 -30.42
N ASN A 100 -9.16 0.62 -29.99
CA ASN A 100 -7.93 0.07 -30.58
C ASN A 100 -7.85 -1.46 -30.46
N ASP A 101 -8.99 -2.13 -30.36
CA ASP A 101 -9.13 -3.59 -30.26
C ASP A 101 -8.47 -4.39 -31.39
N THR A 102 -8.39 -3.81 -32.59
CA THR A 102 -7.64 -4.39 -33.72
C THR A 102 -6.17 -4.67 -33.40
N LEU A 103 -5.56 -3.99 -32.42
CA LEU A 103 -4.19 -4.25 -31.96
C LEU A 103 -4.06 -5.55 -31.17
N CYS A 104 -5.12 -5.99 -30.48
CA CYS A 104 -5.11 -7.19 -29.66
C CYS A 104 -5.70 -8.42 -30.37
N GLY A 105 -6.40 -8.24 -31.51
CA GLY A 105 -6.90 -9.34 -32.32
C GLY A 105 -7.70 -10.38 -31.52
N SER A 106 -7.13 -11.58 -31.35
CA SER A 106 -7.61 -12.60 -30.41
C SER A 106 -6.85 -12.48 -29.09
N PRO A 107 -7.40 -11.80 -28.07
CA PRO A 107 -6.66 -11.49 -26.86
C PRO A 107 -6.42 -12.73 -26.00
N ASP A 108 -5.32 -12.73 -25.27
CA ASP A 108 -5.03 -13.73 -24.22
C ASP A 108 -5.99 -13.55 -23.04
N ILE A 109 -6.20 -12.30 -22.63
CA ILE A 109 -7.05 -11.93 -21.50
C ILE A 109 -8.15 -10.99 -21.98
N GLN A 110 -9.39 -11.28 -21.62
CA GLN A 110 -10.52 -10.36 -21.82
C GLN A 110 -11.06 -9.88 -20.48
N VAL A 111 -11.04 -8.56 -20.27
CA VAL A 111 -11.65 -7.91 -19.10
C VAL A 111 -13.03 -7.39 -19.49
N ARG A 112 -14.04 -7.75 -18.69
CA ARG A 112 -15.42 -7.28 -18.86
C ARG A 112 -15.98 -6.81 -17.54
N PHE A 113 -17.02 -5.98 -17.62
CA PHE A 113 -17.69 -5.41 -16.46
C PHE A 113 -19.12 -5.90 -16.35
N ILE A 114 -19.58 -6.07 -15.11
CA ILE A 114 -20.98 -6.29 -14.76
C ILE A 114 -21.37 -5.33 -13.63
N GLU A 115 -22.66 -5.14 -13.40
CA GLU A 115 -23.13 -4.29 -12.31
C GLU A 115 -22.74 -4.88 -10.95
N SER A 116 -23.14 -6.12 -10.69
CA SER A 116 -22.82 -6.90 -9.50
C SER A 116 -23.02 -8.39 -9.80
N PHE A 117 -22.37 -9.28 -9.03
CA PHE A 117 -22.72 -10.71 -9.03
C PHE A 117 -24.04 -10.99 -8.28
N GLY A 118 -24.58 -10.00 -7.58
CA GLY A 118 -25.78 -10.13 -6.75
C GLY A 118 -25.63 -11.21 -5.68
N SER A 119 -26.73 -11.91 -5.37
CA SER A 119 -26.74 -12.96 -4.34
C SER A 119 -25.98 -14.25 -4.73
N GLN A 120 -25.43 -14.33 -5.95
CA GLN A 120 -24.74 -15.53 -6.42
C GLN A 120 -23.28 -15.61 -5.96
N SER A 121 -22.68 -14.48 -5.58
CA SER A 121 -21.28 -14.42 -5.14
C SER A 121 -21.04 -13.19 -4.27
N SER A 122 -20.22 -13.35 -3.24
CA SER A 122 -19.68 -12.21 -2.47
C SER A 122 -18.41 -11.60 -3.10
N GLY A 123 -17.98 -12.10 -4.27
CA GLY A 123 -16.79 -11.62 -4.95
C GLY A 123 -16.96 -10.23 -5.55
N LEU A 124 -15.84 -9.51 -5.70
CA LEU A 124 -15.77 -8.22 -6.40
C LEU A 124 -15.11 -8.35 -7.78
N GLY A 125 -14.42 -9.46 -8.01
CA GLY A 125 -13.88 -9.87 -9.29
C GLY A 125 -14.02 -11.38 -9.46
N LEU A 126 -13.80 -11.84 -10.69
CA LEU A 126 -13.64 -13.26 -11.00
C LEU A 126 -12.89 -13.45 -12.31
N THR A 127 -11.79 -14.18 -12.25
CA THR A 127 -11.05 -14.64 -13.41
C THR A 127 -11.35 -16.11 -13.69
N ARG A 128 -11.86 -16.39 -14.90
CA ARG A 128 -12.14 -17.73 -15.39
C ARG A 128 -11.13 -18.10 -16.45
N TYR A 129 -10.47 -19.24 -16.26
CA TYR A 129 -9.45 -19.72 -17.17
C TYR A 129 -9.65 -21.22 -17.47
N GLY A 130 -9.17 -21.66 -18.62
CA GLY A 130 -8.95 -23.06 -18.94
C GLY A 130 -7.46 -23.34 -18.96
N VAL A 131 -7.03 -24.50 -18.47
CA VAL A 131 -5.64 -24.95 -18.52
C VAL A 131 -5.57 -26.29 -19.24
N GLN A 132 -4.67 -26.41 -20.21
CA GLN A 132 -4.34 -27.67 -20.88
C GLN A 132 -2.84 -27.79 -20.99
N ASN A 133 -2.28 -28.92 -20.52
CA ASN A 133 -0.82 -29.15 -20.48
C ASN A 133 -0.05 -28.00 -19.81
N SER A 134 -0.61 -27.48 -18.71
CA SER A 134 -0.06 -26.34 -17.98
C SER A 134 0.07 -25.03 -18.76
N VAL A 135 -0.75 -24.87 -19.79
CA VAL A 135 -0.83 -23.66 -20.62
C VAL A 135 -2.25 -23.10 -20.57
N PHE A 136 -2.37 -21.78 -20.46
CA PHE A 136 -3.67 -21.11 -20.49
C PHE A 136 -4.34 -21.22 -21.87
N GLN A 137 -5.67 -21.41 -21.85
CA GLN A 137 -6.51 -21.32 -23.03
C GLN A 137 -7.06 -19.90 -23.17
N ALA A 138 -6.69 -19.24 -24.27
CA ALA A 138 -7.18 -17.90 -24.59
C ALA A 138 -8.63 -17.93 -25.14
N PRO A 139 -9.46 -16.92 -24.82
CA PRO A 139 -9.21 -15.90 -23.80
C PRO A 139 -9.52 -16.43 -22.39
N THR A 140 -8.69 -16.08 -21.41
CA THR A 140 -9.13 -16.07 -20.01
C THR A 140 -10.05 -14.88 -19.78
N ILE A 141 -11.14 -15.07 -19.03
CA ILE A 141 -12.16 -14.04 -18.84
C ILE A 141 -12.11 -13.48 -17.41
N THR A 142 -11.68 -12.23 -17.27
CA THR A 142 -11.75 -11.47 -16.02
C THR A 142 -13.04 -10.64 -16.00
N THR A 143 -13.85 -10.83 -14.97
CA THR A 143 -15.12 -10.12 -14.77
C THR A 143 -15.02 -9.25 -13.53
N LEU A 144 -15.22 -7.94 -13.69
CA LEU A 144 -15.14 -6.95 -12.61
C LEU A 144 -16.53 -6.35 -12.33
N VAL A 145 -16.88 -6.17 -11.06
CA VAL A 145 -18.16 -5.57 -10.67
C VAL A 145 -18.07 -4.06 -10.57
N ALA A 146 -19.20 -3.36 -10.69
CA ALA A 146 -19.29 -1.93 -10.41
C ALA A 146 -19.77 -1.64 -8.98
N TYR A 147 -20.50 -2.57 -8.36
CA TYR A 147 -21.05 -2.48 -7.01
C TYR A 147 -20.69 -3.67 -6.14
N ASP A 148 -20.72 -3.45 -4.82
CA ASP A 148 -20.63 -4.52 -3.82
C ASP A 148 -21.72 -5.61 -4.02
N PRO A 149 -21.60 -6.78 -3.36
CA PRO A 149 -22.56 -7.87 -3.51
C PRO A 149 -23.99 -7.52 -3.07
N SER A 150 -24.15 -6.55 -2.16
CA SER A 150 -25.46 -6.01 -1.75
C SER A 150 -26.05 -5.01 -2.75
N ASN A 151 -25.29 -4.64 -3.78
CA ASN A 151 -25.66 -3.64 -4.79
C ASN A 151 -26.02 -2.27 -4.19
N THR A 152 -25.32 -1.89 -3.12
CA THR A 152 -25.53 -0.67 -2.33
C THR A 152 -24.40 0.32 -2.44
N THR A 153 -23.17 -0.17 -2.65
CA THR A 153 -21.97 0.66 -2.66
C THR A 153 -21.25 0.50 -3.98
N GLN A 154 -21.15 1.58 -4.74
CA GLN A 154 -20.37 1.60 -5.97
C GLN A 154 -18.87 1.61 -5.64
N LEU A 155 -18.08 0.85 -6.39
CA LEU A 155 -16.63 0.79 -6.22
C LEU A 155 -15.98 2.16 -6.52
N SER A 156 -15.02 2.53 -5.69
CA SER A 156 -14.14 3.66 -5.98
C SER A 156 -13.14 3.29 -7.09
N ASP A 157 -12.46 4.29 -7.65
CA ASP A 157 -11.40 4.03 -8.65
C ASP A 157 -10.25 3.21 -8.04
N ILE A 158 -9.94 3.44 -6.75
CA ILE A 158 -8.91 2.67 -6.02
C ILE A 158 -9.34 1.22 -5.84
N ASP A 159 -10.62 0.97 -5.50
CA ASP A 159 -11.14 -0.40 -5.42
C ASP A 159 -11.00 -1.11 -6.77
N MET A 160 -11.37 -0.43 -7.86
CA MET A 160 -11.26 -0.98 -9.20
C MET A 160 -9.81 -1.31 -9.57
N VAL A 161 -8.84 -0.45 -9.23
CA VAL A 161 -7.41 -0.75 -9.46
C VAL A 161 -6.99 -1.98 -8.65
N ASN A 162 -7.33 -2.06 -7.36
CA ASN A 162 -6.90 -3.18 -6.50
C ASN A 162 -7.51 -4.50 -6.95
N ILE A 163 -8.82 -4.53 -7.22
CA ILE A 163 -9.52 -5.73 -7.66
C ILE A 163 -9.04 -6.14 -9.05
N ALA A 164 -8.89 -5.21 -9.99
CA ALA A 164 -8.33 -5.53 -11.30
C ALA A 164 -6.89 -6.06 -11.20
N SER A 165 -6.09 -5.54 -10.26
CA SER A 165 -4.73 -6.01 -10.00
C SER A 165 -4.71 -7.44 -9.46
N HIS A 166 -5.60 -7.77 -8.52
CA HIS A 166 -5.78 -9.13 -7.99
C HIS A 166 -6.19 -10.11 -9.10
N GLU A 167 -7.23 -9.76 -9.85
CA GLU A 167 -7.73 -10.60 -10.94
C GLU A 167 -6.70 -10.78 -12.07
N PHE A 168 -5.88 -9.76 -12.33
CA PHE A 168 -4.77 -9.90 -13.25
C PHE A 168 -3.70 -10.87 -12.74
N GLY A 169 -3.46 -10.95 -11.42
CA GLY A 169 -2.61 -11.97 -10.82
C GLY A 169 -3.09 -13.40 -11.13
N HIS A 170 -4.39 -13.66 -11.07
CA HIS A 170 -4.98 -14.93 -11.54
C HIS A 170 -4.71 -15.20 -13.02
N ALA A 171 -4.90 -14.18 -13.86
CA ALA A 171 -4.63 -14.27 -15.28
C ALA A 171 -3.13 -14.48 -15.60
N LEU A 172 -2.23 -14.19 -14.66
CA LEU A 172 -0.80 -14.49 -14.74
C LEU A 172 -0.43 -15.88 -14.20
N GLY A 173 -1.34 -16.59 -13.52
CA GLY A 173 -1.10 -17.93 -12.97
C GLY A 173 -0.95 -18.01 -11.46
N LEU A 174 -1.27 -16.94 -10.72
CA LEU A 174 -1.26 -16.93 -9.26
C LEU A 174 -2.64 -17.32 -8.72
N ALA A 175 -2.72 -18.21 -7.74
CA ALA A 175 -3.94 -18.42 -6.98
C ALA A 175 -3.95 -17.51 -5.74
N HIS A 176 -4.75 -17.85 -4.73
CA HIS A 176 -4.80 -17.04 -3.51
C HIS A 176 -3.66 -17.35 -2.54
N ALA A 177 -2.98 -16.31 -2.08
CA ALA A 177 -2.05 -16.41 -0.97
C ALA A 177 -2.78 -16.82 0.33
N THR A 178 -2.09 -17.55 1.21
CA THR A 178 -2.67 -18.06 2.48
C THR A 178 -2.72 -17.01 3.59
N ALA A 179 -1.90 -15.96 3.50
CA ALA A 179 -1.82 -14.89 4.49
C ALA A 179 -2.50 -13.61 3.97
N SER A 180 -3.24 -12.92 4.84
CA SER A 180 -3.96 -11.69 4.49
C SER A 180 -3.11 -10.43 4.56
N LEU A 181 -1.97 -10.51 5.25
CA LEU A 181 -1.05 -9.41 5.47
C LEU A 181 0.38 -9.92 5.20
N THR A 182 1.21 -9.01 4.72
CA THR A 182 2.66 -9.17 4.63
C THR A 182 3.32 -8.88 5.99
N ASP A 183 4.62 -9.16 6.13
CA ASP A 183 5.36 -8.98 7.40
C ASP A 183 5.47 -7.50 7.82
N ASP A 184 5.43 -6.58 6.86
CA ASP A 184 5.40 -5.13 7.08
C ASP A 184 3.98 -4.58 7.31
N GLY A 185 2.97 -5.45 7.39
CA GLY A 185 1.59 -5.11 7.75
C GLY A 185 0.76 -4.52 6.60
N THR A 186 1.27 -4.53 5.37
CA THR A 186 0.47 -4.19 4.19
C THR A 186 -0.45 -5.35 3.79
N PHE A 187 -1.52 -5.06 3.05
CA PHE A 187 -2.42 -6.10 2.55
C PHE A 187 -1.73 -6.94 1.46
N GLU A 188 -1.90 -8.26 1.55
CA GLU A 188 -1.48 -9.19 0.51
C GLU A 188 -2.47 -9.10 -0.67
N LEU A 189 -1.99 -8.62 -1.81
CA LEU A 189 -2.80 -8.39 -3.01
C LEU A 189 -3.52 -9.68 -3.43
N MET A 190 -2.85 -10.83 -3.40
CA MET A 190 -3.43 -12.10 -3.83
C MET A 190 -4.21 -12.82 -2.72
N PHE A 191 -4.52 -12.17 -1.60
CA PHE A 191 -5.39 -12.78 -0.59
C PHE A 191 -6.85 -12.84 -1.07
N LEU A 192 -7.54 -13.95 -0.80
CA LEU A 192 -8.91 -14.22 -1.29
C LEU A 192 -9.94 -13.13 -0.91
N SER A 193 -9.78 -12.50 0.24
CA SER A 193 -10.74 -11.50 0.73
C SER A 193 -10.21 -10.10 0.56
N TYR A 194 -11.01 -9.22 -0.04
CA TYR A 194 -10.68 -7.81 -0.11
C TYR A 194 -10.61 -7.20 1.30
N GLY A 195 -9.43 -6.70 1.67
CA GLY A 195 -9.11 -6.26 3.04
C GLY A 195 -9.58 -4.84 3.39
N GLN A 196 -10.15 -4.11 2.42
CA GLN A 196 -10.47 -2.69 2.55
C GLN A 196 -11.97 -2.41 2.47
N ALA A 197 -12.37 -1.23 2.95
CA ALA A 197 -13.76 -0.81 2.94
C ALA A 197 -14.19 -0.45 1.52
N VAL A 198 -15.04 -1.27 0.89
CA VAL A 198 -15.54 -1.03 -0.47
C VAL A 198 -16.17 0.36 -0.61
N GLY A 199 -15.84 1.05 -1.70
CA GLY A 199 -16.35 2.39 -2.02
C GLY A 199 -15.64 3.53 -1.30
N ASN A 200 -14.66 3.24 -0.42
CA ASN A 200 -13.94 4.28 0.30
C ASN A 200 -12.82 4.89 -0.58
N PRO A 201 -12.91 6.17 -0.96
CA PRO A 201 -11.90 6.82 -1.80
C PRO A 201 -10.56 7.04 -1.09
N ARG A 202 -10.46 6.73 0.20
CA ARG A 202 -9.22 6.78 0.99
C ARG A 202 -8.54 5.43 1.15
N ASN A 203 -9.04 4.40 0.47
CA ASN A 203 -8.35 3.12 0.39
C ASN A 203 -6.94 3.33 -0.18
N THR A 204 -6.03 2.44 0.18
CA THR A 204 -4.66 2.43 -0.35
C THR A 204 -4.59 1.52 -1.55
N LEU A 205 -3.73 1.85 -2.50
CA LEU A 205 -3.39 0.93 -3.57
C LEU A 205 -2.64 -0.26 -2.96
N GLU A 206 -3.05 -1.48 -3.29
CA GLU A 206 -2.37 -2.72 -2.95
C GLU A 206 -1.35 -3.04 -4.05
N ALA A 207 -0.28 -3.76 -3.74
CA ALA A 207 0.75 -4.12 -4.72
C ALA A 207 1.14 -5.58 -4.57
N PRO A 208 1.58 -6.26 -5.65
CA PRO A 208 2.06 -7.63 -5.57
C PRO A 208 3.14 -7.75 -4.50
N SER A 209 3.09 -8.81 -3.71
CA SER A 209 4.12 -9.07 -2.70
C SER A 209 5.37 -9.70 -3.30
N THR A 210 6.42 -9.78 -2.48
CA THR A 210 7.61 -10.58 -2.82
C THR A 210 7.27 -12.05 -3.03
N LEU A 211 6.23 -12.57 -2.37
CA LEU A 211 5.74 -13.93 -2.55
C LEU A 211 5.06 -14.10 -3.92
N ASP A 212 4.20 -13.15 -4.31
CA ASP A 212 3.55 -13.13 -5.64
C ASP A 212 4.58 -13.11 -6.76
N LEU A 213 5.58 -12.22 -6.66
CA LEU A 213 6.59 -12.04 -7.70
C LEU A 213 7.61 -13.18 -7.72
N PHE A 214 7.88 -13.80 -6.57
CA PHE A 214 8.63 -15.06 -6.52
C PHE A 214 7.87 -16.18 -7.23
N ALA A 215 6.56 -16.33 -6.98
CA ALA A 215 5.74 -17.31 -7.68
C ALA A 215 5.66 -17.04 -9.19
N LEU A 216 5.57 -15.77 -9.58
CA LEU A 216 5.65 -15.38 -10.99
C LEU A 216 6.99 -15.77 -11.61
N SER A 217 8.10 -15.61 -10.88
CA SER A 217 9.44 -16.01 -11.34
C SER A 217 9.54 -17.51 -11.61
N TYR A 218 8.81 -18.33 -10.84
CA TYR A 218 8.69 -19.76 -11.07
C TYR A 218 7.83 -20.05 -12.32
N ILE A 219 6.64 -19.43 -12.44
CA ILE A 219 5.70 -19.68 -13.55
C ILE A 219 6.31 -19.34 -14.92
N TYR A 220 7.16 -18.31 -14.97
CA TYR A 220 7.75 -17.78 -16.21
C TYR A 220 9.28 -17.96 -16.29
N ASP A 221 9.86 -18.93 -15.57
CA ASP A 221 11.30 -19.21 -15.62
C ASP A 221 11.82 -19.53 -17.04
N TRP A 222 10.95 -20.06 -17.90
CA TRP A 222 11.24 -20.36 -19.30
C TRP A 222 11.69 -19.13 -20.10
N LEU A 223 11.29 -17.91 -19.69
CA LEU A 223 11.75 -16.65 -20.29
C LEU A 223 13.26 -16.45 -20.19
N ALA A 224 13.92 -17.11 -19.23
CA ALA A 224 15.38 -17.07 -19.13
C ALA A 224 16.10 -17.62 -20.37
N THR A 225 15.39 -18.37 -21.22
CA THR A 225 15.98 -19.06 -22.38
C THR A 225 15.27 -18.79 -23.69
N SER A 226 14.02 -18.30 -23.68
CA SER A 226 13.22 -18.14 -24.89
C SER A 226 12.11 -17.10 -24.71
N SER A 227 11.73 -16.38 -25.77
CA SER A 227 10.54 -15.50 -25.79
C SER A 227 9.23 -16.25 -26.07
N MET A 228 9.31 -17.56 -26.35
CA MET A 228 8.16 -18.43 -26.53
C MET A 228 8.36 -19.75 -25.78
N LEU A 229 7.34 -20.19 -25.04
CA LEU A 229 7.37 -21.46 -24.33
C LEU A 229 7.42 -22.62 -25.33
N ASN A 230 8.32 -23.56 -25.11
CA ASN A 230 8.37 -24.83 -25.84
C ASN A 230 7.97 -25.98 -24.92
N GLY A 231 6.80 -26.57 -25.15
CA GLY A 231 6.27 -27.67 -24.35
C GLY A 231 5.21 -27.23 -23.34
N SER A 232 5.25 -27.82 -22.14
CA SER A 232 4.31 -27.54 -21.05
C SER A 232 4.89 -26.54 -20.06
N GLY A 233 4.01 -25.74 -19.45
CA GLY A 233 4.36 -24.93 -18.28
C GLY A 233 4.54 -25.77 -17.02
N HIS A 234 4.65 -25.08 -15.88
CA HIS A 234 4.71 -25.74 -14.58
C HIS A 234 3.33 -26.23 -14.12
N PRO A 235 3.24 -27.37 -13.40
CA PRO A 235 2.00 -27.79 -12.78
C PRO A 235 1.63 -26.85 -11.62
N LYS A 236 0.38 -26.97 -11.17
CA LYS A 236 -0.07 -26.33 -9.93
C LYS A 236 0.85 -26.74 -8.77
N THR A 237 1.41 -25.74 -8.09
CA THR A 237 2.41 -25.90 -7.05
C THR A 237 2.18 -24.87 -5.94
N ASP A 238 2.32 -25.28 -4.68
CA ASP A 238 2.29 -24.38 -3.53
C ASP A 238 3.71 -23.87 -3.28
N LEU A 239 3.89 -22.55 -3.30
CA LEU A 239 5.19 -21.90 -3.19
C LEU A 239 5.27 -21.08 -1.90
N ALA A 240 6.39 -21.18 -1.21
CA ALA A 240 6.76 -20.34 -0.08
C ALA A 240 8.02 -19.56 -0.43
N LEU A 241 8.19 -18.39 0.20
CA LEU A 241 9.44 -17.63 0.07
C LEU A 241 10.63 -18.44 0.62
N PRO A 242 11.81 -18.36 -0.03
CA PRO A 242 13.03 -18.94 0.51
C PRO A 242 13.33 -18.41 1.93
N SER A 243 13.98 -19.23 2.74
CA SER A 243 14.37 -18.83 4.09
C SER A 243 15.21 -17.53 4.07
N GLY A 244 14.77 -16.54 4.84
CA GLY A 244 15.43 -15.24 4.97
C GLY A 244 14.99 -14.19 3.94
N ALA A 245 14.12 -14.52 2.97
CA ALA A 245 13.49 -13.51 2.13
C ALA A 245 12.38 -12.78 2.91
N SER A 246 12.32 -11.45 2.77
CA SER A 246 11.29 -10.63 3.39
C SER A 246 9.95 -10.79 2.66
N TYR A 247 8.87 -10.95 3.40
CA TYR A 247 7.51 -10.95 2.86
C TYR A 247 6.91 -9.54 2.96
N SER A 248 6.88 -8.80 1.86
CA SER A 248 6.45 -7.39 1.82
C SER A 248 5.80 -7.04 0.48
N SER A 249 4.93 -6.04 0.45
CA SER A 249 4.42 -5.50 -0.82
C SER A 249 5.53 -4.83 -1.64
N VAL A 250 5.55 -5.08 -2.94
CA VAL A 250 6.52 -4.50 -3.88
C VAL A 250 5.84 -3.43 -4.71
N TYR A 251 5.88 -2.20 -4.21
CA TYR A 251 5.28 -1.05 -4.91
C TYR A 251 6.13 -0.59 -6.10
N PRO A 252 5.51 -0.06 -7.17
CA PRO A 252 6.21 0.68 -8.22
C PRO A 252 7.10 1.82 -7.69
N TYR A 253 8.25 2.06 -8.33
CA TYR A 253 9.15 3.17 -7.93
C TYR A 253 8.48 4.55 -7.86
N PRO A 254 7.59 4.95 -8.79
CA PRO A 254 6.89 6.23 -8.67
C PRO A 254 6.07 6.35 -7.37
N GLU A 255 5.43 5.26 -6.94
CA GLU A 255 4.66 5.21 -5.70
C GLU A 255 5.56 5.24 -4.48
N GLN A 256 6.68 4.51 -4.50
CA GLN A 256 7.69 4.58 -3.43
C GLN A 256 8.22 6.01 -3.25
N LEU A 257 8.53 6.70 -4.36
CA LEU A 257 9.00 8.08 -4.33
C LEU A 257 7.92 9.02 -3.77
N GLN A 258 6.66 8.84 -4.17
CA GLN A 258 5.56 9.64 -3.65
C GLN A 258 5.33 9.40 -2.16
N MET A 259 5.36 8.14 -1.69
CA MET A 259 5.27 7.79 -0.27
C MET A 259 6.40 8.44 0.54
N LEU A 260 7.63 8.42 0.00
CA LEU A 260 8.77 9.06 0.63
C LEU A 260 8.61 10.59 0.70
N GLN A 261 8.18 11.23 -0.39
CA GLN A 261 7.92 12.68 -0.42
C GLN A 261 6.82 13.08 0.58
N ASN A 262 5.77 12.28 0.69
CA ASN A 262 4.70 12.48 1.65
C ASN A 262 5.23 12.35 3.09
N SER A 263 6.01 11.31 3.38
CA SER A 263 6.65 11.10 4.68
C SER A 263 7.57 12.27 5.07
N ILE A 264 8.43 12.72 4.15
CA ILE A 264 9.29 13.89 4.37
C ILE A 264 8.45 15.15 4.65
N SER A 265 7.35 15.35 3.93
CA SER A 265 6.47 16.50 4.11
C SER A 265 5.78 16.47 5.48
N GLN A 266 5.34 15.30 5.94
CA GLN A 266 4.77 15.12 7.27
C GLN A 266 5.80 15.36 8.37
N LEU A 267 7.00 14.77 8.26
CA LEU A 267 8.08 15.00 9.23
C LEU A 267 8.46 16.49 9.34
N LYS A 268 8.50 17.22 8.22
CA LYS A 268 8.72 18.67 8.23
C LYS A 268 7.61 19.40 9.01
N LEU A 269 6.36 19.03 8.80
CA LEU A 269 5.22 19.63 9.51
C LEU A 269 5.31 19.34 11.01
N GLU A 270 5.59 18.10 11.40
CA GLU A 270 5.77 17.71 12.79
C GLU A 270 6.90 18.50 13.47
N ILE A 271 8.06 18.66 12.80
CA ILE A 271 9.18 19.46 13.31
C ILE A 271 8.76 20.93 13.51
N ILE A 272 8.03 21.52 12.56
CA ILE A 272 7.54 22.91 12.69
C ILE A 272 6.59 23.04 13.88
N ILE A 273 5.65 22.11 14.03
CA ILE A 273 4.71 22.09 15.17
C ILE A 273 5.50 21.98 16.48
N LEU A 274 6.47 21.07 16.56
CA LEU A 274 7.31 20.89 17.75
C LEU A 274 8.10 22.16 18.09
N ALA A 275 8.65 22.84 17.07
CA ALA A 275 9.39 24.09 17.25
C ALA A 275 8.48 25.22 17.78
N ILE A 276 7.26 25.33 17.26
CA ILE A 276 6.26 26.31 17.74
C ILE A 276 5.88 26.01 19.19
N VAL A 277 5.59 24.75 19.52
CA VAL A 277 5.25 24.33 20.88
C VAL A 277 6.41 24.60 21.85
N ALA A 278 7.65 24.29 21.45
CA ALA A 278 8.83 24.56 22.27
C ALA A 278 9.04 26.07 22.51
N ALA A 279 8.84 26.91 21.47
CA ALA A 279 8.92 28.36 21.60
C ALA A 279 7.85 28.92 22.55
N LEU A 280 6.62 28.43 22.47
CA LEU A 280 5.53 28.82 23.38
C LEU A 280 5.81 28.41 24.83
N LEU A 281 6.32 27.19 25.04
CA LEU A 281 6.72 26.72 26.38
C LEU A 281 7.86 27.57 26.96
N LEU A 282 8.86 27.91 26.14
CA LEU A 282 9.95 28.79 26.55
C LEU A 282 9.43 30.19 26.94
N ALA A 283 8.52 30.76 26.15
CA ALA A 283 7.91 32.05 26.43
C ALA A 283 7.12 32.02 27.76
N LEU A 284 6.35 30.96 28.01
CA LEU A 284 5.66 30.76 29.28
C LEU A 284 6.63 30.70 30.47
N VAL A 285 7.70 29.92 30.36
CA VAL A 285 8.73 29.82 31.41
C VAL A 285 9.34 31.19 31.71
N LEU A 286 9.66 31.98 30.67
CA LEU A 286 10.17 33.34 30.81
C LEU A 286 9.18 34.26 31.53
N VAL A 287 7.89 34.23 31.16
CA VAL A 287 6.85 35.04 31.82
C VAL A 287 6.71 34.66 33.29
N PHE A 288 6.64 33.37 33.62
CA PHE A 288 6.56 32.92 35.01
C PHE A 288 7.80 33.30 35.82
N ALA A 289 9.00 33.17 35.24
CA ALA A 289 10.24 33.59 35.89
C ALA A 289 10.23 35.08 36.22
N ILE A 290 9.78 35.93 35.29
CA ILE A 290 9.64 37.39 35.51
C ILE A 290 8.63 37.68 36.62
N LEU A 291 7.47 37.02 36.61
CA LEU A 291 6.43 37.21 37.64
C LEU A 291 6.93 36.79 39.04
N LEU A 292 7.64 35.66 39.16
CA LEU A 292 8.21 35.18 40.42
C LEU A 292 9.38 36.05 40.91
N SER A 293 10.09 36.71 40.00
CA SER A 293 11.24 37.58 40.33
C SER A 293 10.83 38.97 40.82
N ARG A 294 9.56 39.37 40.68
CA ARG A 294 9.05 40.63 41.25
C ARG A 294 9.08 40.52 42.77
N LYS A 295 10.07 41.18 43.41
CA LYS A 295 10.21 41.27 44.88
C LYS A 295 8.91 41.75 45.53
N LYS A 296 8.54 41.14 46.66
CA LYS A 296 7.49 41.66 47.55
C LYS A 296 7.75 43.13 47.86
N PRO A 297 6.74 44.01 47.81
CA PRO A 297 6.90 45.40 48.22
C PRO A 297 7.48 45.46 49.64
N ALA A 298 8.42 46.39 49.85
CA ALA A 298 9.02 46.59 51.17
C ALA A 298 7.92 46.83 52.22
N PRO A 299 8.03 46.22 53.41
CA PRO A 299 7.07 46.48 54.47
C PRO A 299 7.02 48.00 54.73
N PRO A 300 5.82 48.56 54.96
CA PRO A 300 5.68 50.00 55.21
C PRO A 300 6.56 50.41 56.39
N PRO A 301 7.17 51.61 56.34
CA PRO A 301 7.98 52.11 57.44
C PRO A 301 7.16 52.12 58.74
N PRO A 302 7.75 51.76 59.89
CA PRO A 302 7.03 51.75 61.16
C PRO A 302 6.49 53.15 61.48
N TYR A 303 5.20 53.21 61.84
CA TYR A 303 4.54 54.43 62.30
C TYR A 303 5.33 55.05 63.48
N SER A 304 5.86 56.26 63.29
CA SER A 304 6.34 57.08 64.40
C SER A 304 5.13 57.66 65.14
N TRP A 305 4.83 57.12 66.32
CA TRP A 305 3.88 57.76 67.23
C TRP A 305 4.46 59.10 67.67
N GLY A 306 3.85 60.20 67.20
CA GLY A 306 4.13 61.54 67.70
C GLY A 306 3.81 61.64 69.19
N SER A 307 4.62 62.42 69.91
CA SER A 307 4.53 62.65 71.36
C SER A 307 3.12 63.08 71.80
N VAL A 308 2.59 62.36 72.79
CA VAL A 308 1.34 62.68 73.49
C VAL A 308 1.53 63.99 74.27
N PRO A 309 0.63 65.00 74.14
CA PRO A 309 0.68 66.20 74.97
C PRO A 309 0.42 65.86 76.44
N SER A 310 1.32 66.28 77.32
CA SER A 310 1.13 66.24 78.77
C SER A 310 -0.03 67.15 79.18
N THR A 311 -1.01 66.59 79.86
CA THR A 311 -2.08 67.30 80.58
C THR A 311 -1.50 68.25 81.63
N PRO A 312 -2.06 69.46 81.83
CA PRO A 312 -1.66 70.32 82.92
C PRO A 312 -2.31 69.87 84.24
N THR A 313 -1.51 69.75 85.29
CA THR A 313 -1.95 69.62 86.69
C THR A 313 -2.33 70.98 87.26
N VAL A 314 -3.43 71.00 88.03
CA VAL A 314 -3.81 72.07 88.98
C VAL A 314 -2.81 72.13 90.13
#